data_AF-A0A4P7L1D1-F1
#
_entry.id   AF-A0A4P7L1D1-F1
#
_cell.length_a   1.000
_cell.length_b   1.000
_cell.length_c   1.000
_cell.angle_alpha   90.00
_cell.angle_beta   90.00
_cell.angle_gamma   90.00
#
_symmetry.space_group_name_H-M   'P 1'
#
loop_
_entity.id
_entity.type
_entity.pdbx_description
1 polymer ?
#
loop_
_entity_poly.entity_id
_entity_poly.type
_entity_poly.pdbx_seq_one_letter_code
_entity_poly.pdbx_strand_id
1 'polypeptide(L)'
;MVFKTNNFSYYYSIFPELTPSQLKVFVLYSNVYKIDQIALELDISVNTVCEYLKRIKEKYQVNSMVELKLLFNNRIQSYILYTIEKIWR
;
A
#
# COMPACT_ATOMS: atom_id res chain seq x y z
N MET A 1 0.05 18.38 8.44
CA MET A 1 1.25 17.54 8.61
C MET A 1 1.28 16.58 7.43
N VAL A 2 2.00 16.91 6.36
CA VAL A 2 2.18 16.02 5.21
C VAL A 2 3.27 15.03 5.63
N PHE A 3 2.88 13.82 6.05
CA PHE A 3 3.84 12.73 6.21
C PHE A 3 4.55 12.59 4.86
N LYS A 4 5.88 12.68 4.84
CA LYS A 4 6.67 12.44 3.62
C LYS A 4 6.41 10.99 3.18
N THR A 5 5.43 10.78 2.31
CA THR A 5 4.95 9.49 1.79
C THR A 5 5.96 8.81 0.86
N ASN A 6 7.13 9.41 0.63
CA ASN A 6 8.10 8.96 -0.36
C ASN A 6 9.12 7.95 0.19
N ASN A 7 9.05 7.60 1.49
CA ASN A 7 9.87 6.51 2.00
C ASN A 7 9.10 5.17 1.95
N PHE A 8 9.16 4.52 0.79
CA PHE A 8 8.55 3.21 0.59
C PHE A 8 9.31 2.06 1.28
N SER A 9 10.51 2.32 1.83
CA SER A 9 11.42 1.25 2.27
C SER A 9 10.81 0.38 3.38
N TYR A 10 10.11 1.00 4.31
CA TYR A 10 9.46 0.35 5.44
C TYR A 10 8.35 -0.61 5.00
N TYR A 11 7.69 -0.32 3.88
CA TYR A 11 6.58 -1.15 3.41
C TYR A 11 7.06 -2.44 2.72
N TYR A 12 8.33 -2.52 2.28
CA TYR A 12 8.85 -3.74 1.64
C TYR A 12 8.90 -4.92 2.59
N SER A 13 9.27 -4.71 3.86
CA SER A 13 9.25 -5.78 4.87
C SER A 13 7.83 -6.16 5.28
N ILE A 14 6.88 -5.25 5.15
CA ILE A 14 5.48 -5.51 5.49
C ILE A 14 4.79 -6.28 4.38
N PHE A 15 5.04 -5.93 3.12
CA PHE A 15 4.40 -6.54 1.93
C PHE A 15 5.44 -7.16 0.97
N PRO A 16 6.25 -8.15 1.41
CA PRO A 16 7.32 -8.73 0.62
C PRO A 16 6.85 -9.41 -0.67
N GLU A 17 5.57 -9.79 -0.74
CA GLU A 17 4.97 -10.42 -1.90
C GLU A 17 4.63 -9.45 -3.04
N LEU A 18 4.73 -8.14 -2.83
CA LEU A 18 4.44 -7.12 -3.85
C LEU A 18 5.73 -6.67 -4.54
N THR A 19 5.65 -6.47 -5.85
CA THR A 19 6.74 -5.80 -6.58
C THR A 19 6.86 -4.33 -6.12
N PRO A 20 8.02 -3.68 -6.28
CA PRO A 20 8.18 -2.28 -5.88
C PRO A 20 7.16 -1.32 -6.49
N SER A 21 6.82 -1.50 -7.77
CA SER A 21 5.82 -0.67 -8.44
C SER A 21 4.41 -0.89 -7.91
N GLN A 22 4.02 -2.15 -7.66
CA GLN A 22 2.74 -2.49 -7.04
C GLN A 22 2.64 -1.91 -5.62
N LEU A 23 3.72 -2.03 -4.85
CA LEU A 23 3.76 -1.54 -3.47
C LEU A 23 3.58 -0.02 -3.41
N LYS A 24 4.28 0.73 -4.26
CA LYS A 24 4.14 2.19 -4.34
C LYS A 24 2.71 2.60 -4.64
N VAL A 25 2.07 1.97 -5.64
CA VAL A 25 0.65 2.20 -5.95
C VAL A 25 -0.24 1.87 -4.75
N PHE A 26 0.01 0.74 -4.09
CA PHE A 26 -0.81 0.30 -2.96
C PHE A 26 -0.72 1.26 -1.77
N VAL A 27 0.49 1.72 -1.46
CA VAL A 27 0.75 2.68 -0.38
C VAL A 27 0.03 4.00 -0.66
N LEU A 28 0.20 4.58 -1.85
CA LEU A 28 -0.46 5.85 -2.19
C LEU A 28 -1.99 5.73 -2.20
N TYR A 29 -2.51 4.65 -2.79
CA TYR A 29 -3.94 4.37 -2.81
C TYR A 29 -4.54 4.24 -1.40
N SER A 30 -3.83 3.55 -0.52
CA SER A 30 -4.25 3.35 0.87
C SER A 30 -4.16 4.63 1.70
N ASN A 31 -3.26 5.54 1.32
CA ASN A 31 -3.19 6.91 1.83
C ASN A 31 -4.16 7.88 1.13
N VAL A 32 -5.21 7.36 0.48
CA VAL A 32 -6.34 8.14 -0.04
C VAL A 32 -5.98 9.06 -1.22
N TYR A 33 -4.85 8.80 -1.91
CA TYR A 33 -4.58 9.46 -3.20
C TYR A 33 -5.57 8.96 -4.26
N LYS A 34 -6.00 9.87 -5.13
CA LYS A 34 -6.82 9.52 -6.29
C LYS A 34 -5.96 8.86 -7.38
N ILE A 35 -6.58 8.05 -8.24
CA ILE A 35 -5.87 7.26 -9.27
C ILE A 35 -5.03 8.14 -10.21
N ASP A 36 -5.57 9.29 -10.61
CA ASP A 36 -4.89 10.31 -11.42
C ASP A 36 -3.69 10.92 -10.69
N GLN A 37 -3.80 11.17 -9.38
CA GLN A 37 -2.69 11.66 -8.56
C GLN A 37 -1.59 10.61 -8.41
N ILE A 38 -1.95 9.33 -8.27
CA ILE A 38 -0.98 8.23 -8.20
C ILE A 38 -0.24 8.07 -9.52
N ALA A 39 -0.96 8.15 -10.64
CA ALA A 39 -0.39 8.10 -11.98
C ALA A 39 0.64 9.21 -12.18
N LEU A 40 0.31 10.43 -11.76
CA LEU A 40 1.20 11.58 -11.83
C LEU A 40 2.43 11.42 -10.91
N GLU A 41 2.24 11.04 -9.64
CA GLU A 41 3.33 10.90 -8.65
C GLU A 41 4.35 9.82 -9.03
N LEU A 42 3.90 8.77 -9.70
CA LEU A 42 4.73 7.62 -10.08
C LEU A 42 5.19 7.62 -11.54
N ASP A 43 4.82 8.64 -12.32
CA ASP A 43 5.08 8.75 -13.76
C ASP A 43 4.68 7.47 -14.54
N ILE A 44 3.43 7.02 -14.31
CA ILE A 44 2.84 5.86 -14.99
C ILE A 44 1.43 6.19 -15.50
N SER A 45 0.89 5.36 -16.39
CA SER A 45 -0.46 5.56 -16.89
C SER A 45 -1.53 5.25 -15.84
N VAL A 46 -2.68 5.94 -15.90
CA VAL A 46 -3.88 5.62 -15.10
C VAL A 46 -4.28 4.15 -15.26
N ASN A 47 -4.18 3.60 -16.47
CA ASN A 47 -4.46 2.19 -16.72
C ASN A 47 -3.51 1.27 -15.94
N THR A 48 -2.22 1.61 -15.88
CA THR A 48 -1.22 0.86 -15.10
C THR A 48 -1.56 0.89 -13.60
N VAL A 49 -2.01 2.03 -13.06
CA VAL A 49 -2.48 2.12 -11.67
C VAL A 49 -3.66 1.17 -11.43
N CYS A 50 -4.67 1.21 -12.30
CA CYS A 50 -5.85 0.34 -12.23
C CYS A 50 -5.47 -1.16 -12.32
N GLU A 51 -4.57 -1.53 -13.23
CA GLU A 51 -4.07 -2.90 -13.38
C GLU A 51 -3.32 -3.37 -12.14
N TYR A 52 -2.45 -2.54 -11.55
CA TYR A 52 -1.76 -2.89 -10.32
C TYR A 52 -2.75 -3.09 -9.18
N LEU A 53 -3.71 -2.18 -8.98
CA LEU A 53 -4.74 -2.34 -7.95
C LEU A 53 -5.57 -3.61 -8.16
N LYS A 54 -5.94 -3.93 -9.40
CA LYS A 54 -6.64 -5.17 -9.75
C LYS A 54 -5.82 -6.41 -9.38
N ARG A 55 -4.55 -6.48 -9.80
CA ARG A 55 -3.65 -7.60 -9.50
C ARG A 55 -3.41 -7.78 -8.00
N ILE A 56 -3.31 -6.67 -7.26
CA ILE A 56 -3.15 -6.69 -5.80
C ILE A 56 -4.44 -7.25 -5.15
N LYS A 57 -5.61 -6.78 -5.62
CA LYS A 57 -6.91 -7.27 -5.17
C LYS A 57 -7.05 -8.78 -5.35
N GLU A 58 -6.67 -9.28 -6.54
CA GLU A 58 -6.66 -10.71 -6.88
C GLU A 58 -5.66 -11.48 -6.01
N LYS A 59 -4.44 -10.96 -5.83
CA LYS A 59 -3.41 -11.58 -4.99
C LYS A 59 -3.85 -11.77 -3.54
N TYR A 60 -4.57 -10.79 -2.98
CA TYR A 60 -5.09 -10.87 -1.62
C TYR A 60 -6.49 -11.50 -1.51
N GLN A 61 -7.09 -11.89 -2.63
CA GLN A 61 -8.41 -12.52 -2.68
C GLN A 61 -9.51 -11.69 -1.98
N VAL A 62 -9.44 -10.36 -2.12
CA VAL A 62 -10.46 -9.44 -1.59
C VAL A 62 -11.44 -9.04 -2.69
N ASN A 63 -12.68 -8.76 -2.32
CA ASN A 63 -13.76 -8.55 -3.28
C ASN A 63 -13.92 -7.08 -3.66
N SER A 64 -13.63 -6.18 -2.72
CA SER A 64 -13.85 -4.75 -2.87
C SER A 64 -12.58 -3.92 -2.66
N MET A 65 -12.59 -2.70 -3.20
CA MET A 65 -11.53 -1.73 -2.93
C MET A 65 -11.51 -1.26 -1.47
N VAL A 66 -12.67 -1.35 -0.79
CA VAL A 66 -12.79 -1.06 0.65
C VAL A 66 -12.05 -2.12 1.46
N GLU A 67 -12.28 -3.41 1.18
CA GLU A 67 -11.53 -4.51 1.80
C GLU A 67 -10.03 -4.39 1.53
N LEU A 68 -9.64 -3.98 0.33
CA LEU A 68 -8.22 -3.79 0.00
C LEU A 68 -7.56 -2.72 0.88
N LYS A 69 -8.24 -1.61 1.17
CA LYS A 69 -7.76 -0.58 2.10
C LYS A 69 -7.75 -1.07 3.55
N LEU A 70 -8.78 -1.81 3.97
CA LEU A 70 -8.84 -2.40 5.30
C LEU A 70 -7.70 -3.39 5.53
N LEU A 71 -7.40 -4.24 4.55
CA LEU A 71 -6.27 -5.17 4.60
C LEU A 71 -4.95 -4.45 4.78
N PHE A 72 -4.71 -3.38 4.02
CA PHE A 72 -3.51 -2.55 4.18
C PHE A 72 -3.40 -2.04 5.61
N ASN A 73 -4.45 -1.37 6.11
CA ASN A 73 -4.45 -0.76 7.44
C ASN A 73 -4.27 -1.79 8.56
N ASN A 74 -4.97 -2.93 8.48
CA ASN A 74 -4.84 -4.02 9.45
C ASN A 74 -3.40 -4.54 9.53
N ARG A 75 -2.76 -4.75 8.38
CA ARG A 75 -1.38 -5.26 8.34
C ARG A 75 -0.37 -4.25 8.89
N ILE A 76 -0.56 -2.96 8.60
CA ILE A 76 0.25 -1.89 9.20
C ILE A 76 0.06 -1.86 10.73
N GLN A 77 -1.19 -1.92 11.22
CA GLN A 77 -1.48 -1.92 12.66
C GLN A 77 -0.87 -3.13 13.37
N SER A 78 -1.01 -4.33 12.80
CA SER A 78 -0.38 -5.54 13.35
C SER A 78 1.15 -5.42 13.41
N TYR A 79 1.78 -4.85 12.38
CA TYR A 79 3.22 -4.63 12.36
C TYR A 79 3.68 -3.61 13.42
N ILE A 80 2.94 -2.51 13.57
CA ILE A 80 3.22 -1.49 14.60
C ILE A 80 3.10 -2.10 15.99
N LEU A 81 2.02 -2.85 16.26
CA LEU A 81 1.81 -3.51 17.55
C LEU A 81 2.96 -4.47 17.87
N TYR A 82 3.33 -5.35 16.93
CA TYR A 82 4.48 -6.24 17.08
C TYR A 82 5.79 -5.51 17.36
N THR A 83 6.04 -4.40 16.66
CA THR A 83 7.25 -3.59 16.83
C THR A 83 7.29 -2.94 18.21
N ILE A 84 6.16 -2.41 18.67
CA ILE A 84 6.00 -1.82 20.01
C ILE A 84 6.27 -2.89 21.07
N GLU A 85 5.59 -4.04 21.01
CA GLU A 85 5.80 -5.14 21.97
C GLU A 85 7.26 -5.59 22.07
N LYS A 86 8.01 -5.57 20.96
CA LYS A 86 9.43 -5.91 20.94
C LYS A 86 10.32 -4.84 21.60
N ILE A 87 9.93 -3.57 21.56
CA ILE A 87 10.67 -2.48 22.21
C ILE A 87 10.46 -2.50 23.73
N TRP A 88 9.27 -2.89 24.19
CA TRP A 88 8.92 -2.93 25.63
C TRP A 88 9.32 -4.23 26.34
N ARG A 89 9.92 -5.19 25.63
CA ARG A 89 10.53 -6.41 26.19
C ARG A 89 12.04 -6.24 26.32
#